data_AF-A0A7C5HZM4-F1
#
_entry.id   AF-A0A7C5HZM4-F1
#
_cell.length_a   1.000
_cell.length_b   1.000
_cell.length_c   1.000
_cell.angle_alpha   90.00
_cell.angle_beta   90.00
_cell.angle_gamma   90.00
#
_symmetry.space_group_name_H-M   'P 1'
#
loop_
_entity.id
_entity.type
_entity.pdbx_description
1 polymer ?
#
loop_
_entity_poly.entity_id
_entity_poly.type
_entity_poly.pdbx_seq_one_letter_code
_entity_poly.pdbx_strand_id
1 'polypeptide(L)'
;MDNFKKVNELKIFLEVDTEFKGLEIYSTDIEDEVSAIDMMKEGLDFDDALQSYIATKLGVKIVSFDKHFDKVKGLDRVTPKDIVKNSNGL
;
A
#
# COMPACT_ATOMS: atom_id res chain seq x y z
N MET A 1 -8.60 21.02 0.18
CA MET A 1 -7.92 20.35 -0.93
C MET A 1 -7.02 21.38 -1.58
N ASP A 2 -5.76 21.42 -1.15
CA ASP A 2 -4.78 22.35 -1.69
C ASP A 2 -4.55 22.05 -3.17
N ASN A 3 -4.54 23.10 -3.99
CA ASN A 3 -4.27 23.03 -5.41
C ASN A 3 -2.87 22.45 -5.61
N PHE A 4 -2.77 21.17 -5.96
CA PHE A 4 -1.54 20.56 -6.43
C PHE A 4 -1.10 21.31 -7.69
N LYS A 5 -0.20 22.30 -7.53
CA LYS A 5 0.41 23.06 -8.65
C LYS A 5 1.38 22.21 -9.48
N LYS A 6 1.30 20.88 -9.37
CA LYS A 6 2.23 19.89 -9.92
C LYS A 6 1.50 18.79 -10.69
N VAL A 7 0.50 19.18 -11.47
CA VAL A 7 -0.33 18.23 -12.26
C VAL A 7 0.54 17.45 -13.25
N ASN A 8 1.57 18.10 -13.82
CA ASN A 8 2.47 17.44 -14.77
C ASN A 8 3.34 16.39 -14.08
N GLU A 9 3.87 16.69 -12.89
CA GLU A 9 4.68 15.75 -12.11
C GLU A 9 3.84 14.57 -11.62
N LEU A 10 2.57 14.81 -11.24
CA LEU A 10 1.65 13.73 -10.90
C LEU A 10 1.37 12.82 -12.12
N LYS A 11 1.18 13.40 -13.30
CA LYS A 11 1.03 12.63 -14.53
C LYS A 11 2.26 11.76 -14.80
N ILE A 12 3.46 12.34 -14.75
CA ILE A 12 4.72 11.61 -14.95
C ILE A 12 4.86 10.47 -13.94
N PHE A 13 4.53 10.73 -12.67
CA PHE A 13 4.58 9.71 -11.63
C PHE A 13 3.68 8.50 -11.97
N LEU A 14 2.42 8.75 -12.35
CA LEU A 14 1.49 7.67 -12.71
C LEU A 14 1.89 6.93 -13.99
N GLU A 15 2.41 7.63 -15.01
CA GLU A 15 2.91 6.99 -16.23
C GLU A 15 4.09 6.05 -15.93
N VAL A 16 5.02 6.48 -15.07
CA VAL A 16 6.16 5.65 -14.65
C VAL A 16 5.69 4.41 -13.89
N ASP A 17 4.70 4.52 -12.99
CA ASP A 17 4.19 3.38 -12.24
C ASP A 17 3.60 2.29 -13.17
N THR A 18 2.95 2.68 -14.27
CA THR A 18 2.39 1.72 -15.23
C THR A 18 3.44 0.98 -16.07
N GLU A 19 4.63 1.55 -16.21
CA GLU A 19 5.73 0.98 -17.02
C GLU A 19 6.83 0.33 -16.15
N PHE A 20 6.73 0.42 -14.82
CA PHE A 20 7.79 0.00 -13.92
C PHE A 20 7.92 -1.52 -13.87
N LYS A 21 9.07 -2.05 -14.32
CA LYS A 21 9.35 -3.48 -14.26
C LYS A 21 9.46 -3.96 -12.82
N GLY A 22 8.62 -4.93 -12.46
CA GLY A 22 8.58 -5.48 -11.10
C GLY A 22 7.58 -4.79 -10.18
N LEU A 23 6.79 -3.84 -10.70
CA LEU A 23 5.59 -3.33 -10.05
C LEU A 23 4.36 -3.94 -10.74
N GLU A 24 3.42 -4.46 -9.94
CA GLU A 24 2.13 -4.95 -10.43
C GLU A 24 1.03 -4.18 -9.70
N ILE A 25 0.07 -3.66 -10.46
CA ILE A 25 -1.09 -2.96 -9.90
C ILE A 25 -2.15 -4.00 -9.55
N TYR A 26 -2.43 -4.15 -8.26
CA TYR A 26 -3.55 -4.95 -7.79
C TYR A 26 -4.83 -4.10 -7.77
N SER A 27 -5.80 -4.44 -8.62
CA SER A 27 -7.13 -3.82 -8.61
C SER A 27 -8.03 -4.54 -7.63
N THR A 28 -8.62 -3.80 -6.69
CA THR A 28 -9.65 -4.32 -5.77
C THR A 28 -11.00 -4.42 -6.46
N ASP A 29 -11.83 -5.35 -5.99
CA ASP A 29 -13.24 -5.43 -6.35
C ASP A 29 -14.17 -5.03 -5.18
N ILE A 30 -15.48 -5.07 -5.41
CA ILE A 30 -16.46 -4.70 -4.38
C ILE A 30 -16.43 -5.67 -3.19
N GLU A 31 -16.08 -6.95 -3.40
CA GLU A 31 -15.98 -7.91 -2.31
C GLU A 31 -14.79 -7.58 -1.40
N ASP A 32 -13.67 -7.14 -2.00
CA ASP A 32 -12.52 -6.62 -1.28
C ASP A 32 -12.88 -5.37 -0.46
N GLU A 33 -13.57 -4.40 -1.05
CA GLU A 33 -14.00 -3.19 -0.36
C GLU A 33 -14.98 -3.48 0.79
N VAL A 34 -15.94 -4.37 0.59
CA VAL A 34 -16.89 -4.79 1.65
C VAL A 34 -16.15 -5.47 2.80
N SER A 35 -15.18 -6.32 2.50
CA SER A 35 -14.38 -7.01 3.52
C SER A 35 -13.50 -6.04 4.31
N ALA A 36 -12.98 -4.99 3.67
CA ALA A 36 -12.21 -3.95 4.34
C ALA A 36 -13.02 -3.16 5.39
N ILE A 37 -14.33 -2.97 5.18
CA ILE A 37 -15.21 -2.28 6.14
C ILE A 37 -15.22 -3.00 7.51
N ASP A 38 -15.09 -4.32 7.54
CA ASP A 38 -15.00 -5.05 8.80
C ASP A 38 -13.71 -4.72 9.57
N MET A 39 -12.60 -4.45 8.88
CA MET A 39 -11.33 -4.04 9.51
C MET A 39 -11.37 -2.60 10.03
N MET A 40 -12.20 -1.72 9.45
CA MET A 40 -12.38 -0.36 9.99
C MET A 40 -12.94 -0.35 11.42
N LYS A 41 -13.64 -1.40 11.84
CA LYS A 41 -14.13 -1.55 13.23
C LYS A 41 -13.00 -1.62 14.25
N GLU A 42 -11.77 -1.91 13.81
CA GLU A 42 -10.56 -1.90 14.64
C GLU A 42 -9.92 -0.50 14.75
N GLY A 43 -10.55 0.53 14.17
CA GLY A 43 -10.11 1.93 14.26
C GLY A 43 -9.17 2.36 13.13
N LEU A 44 -9.10 1.58 12.04
CA LEU A 44 -8.44 1.98 10.79
C LEU A 44 -9.36 2.89 9.97
N ASP A 45 -8.79 3.82 9.22
CA ASP A 45 -9.53 4.45 8.15
C ASP A 45 -9.73 3.48 6.98
N PHE A 46 -10.52 3.88 5.98
CA PHE A 46 -10.88 2.98 4.88
C PHE A 46 -9.65 2.55 4.06
N ASP A 47 -8.70 3.47 3.82
CA ASP A 47 -7.54 3.20 2.99
C ASP A 47 -6.58 2.22 3.71
N ASP A 48 -6.30 2.45 4.99
CA ASP A 48 -5.51 1.54 5.82
C ASP A 48 -6.18 0.17 5.96
N ALA A 49 -7.50 0.15 6.14
CA ALA A 49 -8.28 -1.09 6.23
C ALA A 49 -8.20 -1.91 4.93
N LEU A 50 -8.41 -1.27 3.78
CA LEU A 50 -8.35 -1.92 2.47
C LEU A 50 -6.94 -2.45 2.17
N GLN A 51 -5.91 -1.63 2.39
CA GLN A 51 -4.53 -2.04 2.16
C GLN A 51 -4.12 -3.20 3.07
N SER A 52 -4.52 -3.16 4.35
CA SER A 52 -4.27 -4.22 5.31
C SER A 52 -4.99 -5.52 4.94
N TYR A 53 -6.25 -5.42 4.52
CA TYR A 53 -7.06 -6.56 4.09
C TYR A 53 -6.40 -7.26 2.90
N ILE A 54 -6.05 -6.51 1.85
CA ILE A 54 -5.43 -7.06 0.64
C ILE A 54 -4.06 -7.67 0.95
N ALA A 55 -3.21 -6.99 1.72
CA ALA A 55 -1.91 -7.53 2.09
C ALA A 55 -2.05 -8.87 2.85
N THR A 56 -3.02 -8.96 3.76
CA THR A 56 -3.32 -10.18 4.52
C THR A 56 -3.88 -11.28 3.61
N LYS A 57 -4.84 -10.96 2.74
CA LYS A 57 -5.45 -11.87 1.76
C LYS A 57 -4.40 -12.49 0.83
N LEU A 58 -3.41 -11.70 0.40
CA LEU A 58 -2.34 -12.15 -0.49
C LEU A 58 -1.15 -12.78 0.25
N GLY A 59 -1.09 -12.69 1.58
CA GLY A 59 0.04 -13.17 2.38
C GLY A 59 1.34 -12.40 2.11
N VAL A 60 1.25 -11.12 1.74
CA VAL A 60 2.38 -10.26 1.42
C VAL A 60 2.69 -9.28 2.55
N LYS A 61 3.90 -8.71 2.52
CA LYS A 61 4.30 -7.66 3.46
C LYS A 61 3.79 -6.31 2.98
N ILE A 62 3.37 -5.45 3.90
CA ILE A 62 3.07 -4.06 3.58
C ILE A 62 4.33 -3.20 3.79
N VAL A 63 4.71 -2.44 2.75
CA VAL A 63 5.83 -1.51 2.82
C VAL A 63 5.27 -0.13 3.15
N SER A 64 5.42 0.32 4.39
CA SER A 64 4.87 1.61 4.82
C SER A 64 5.69 2.26 5.93
N PHE A 65 5.79 3.59 5.89
CA PHE A 65 6.32 4.37 7.02
C PHE A 65 5.31 4.50 8.16
N ASP A 66 4.03 4.26 7.90
CA ASP A 66 2.96 4.39 8.88
C ASP A 66 2.99 3.23 9.89
N LYS A 67 3.03 3.58 11.18
CA LYS A 67 3.01 2.61 12.28
C LYS A 67 1.60 2.13 12.64
N HIS A 68 0.55 2.73 12.06
CA HIS A 68 -0.83 2.30 12.30
C HIS A 68 -1.04 0.82 11.93
N PHE A 69 -0.40 0.35 10.86
CA PHE A 69 -0.38 -1.06 10.44
C PHE A 69 0.23 -2.03 11.46
N ASP A 70 1.10 -1.58 12.38
CA ASP A 70 1.69 -2.46 13.41
C ASP A 70 0.63 -3.03 14.38
N LYS A 71 -0.56 -2.42 14.41
CA LYS A 71 -1.68 -2.86 15.25
C LYS A 71 -2.55 -3.93 14.57
N VAL A 72 -2.38 -4.14 13.27
CA VAL A 72 -3.19 -5.08 12.49
C VAL A 72 -2.68 -6.49 12.68
N LYS A 73 -3.52 -7.36 13.23
CA LYS A 73 -3.12 -8.73 13.54
C LYS A 73 -2.88 -9.52 12.26
N GLY A 74 -1.70 -10.13 12.15
CA GLY A 74 -1.34 -10.99 11.01
C GLY A 74 -0.70 -10.25 9.84
N LEU A 75 -0.58 -8.93 9.93
CA LEU A 75 0.08 -8.10 8.92
C LEU A 75 1.57 -7.91 9.27
N ASP A 76 2.46 -8.20 8.32
CA ASP A 76 3.90 -7.93 8.45
C ASP A 76 4.24 -6.60 7.79
N ARG A 77 4.48 -5.56 8.61
CA ARG A 77 4.91 -4.26 8.13
C ARG A 77 6.43 -4.15 8.11
N VAL A 78 6.95 -3.67 6.99
CA VAL A 78 8.36 -3.28 6.83
C VAL A 78 8.44 -1.84 6.33
N THR A 79 9.57 -1.16 6.59
CA THR A 79 9.85 0.13 5.96
C THR A 79 10.69 -0.05 4.69
N PRO A 80 10.72 0.91 3.77
CA PRO A 80 11.61 0.85 2.60
C PRO A 80 13.08 0.59 2.96
N LYS A 81 13.56 1.09 4.10
CA LYS A 81 14.94 0.86 4.57
C LYS A 81 15.21 -0.60 4.92
N ASP A 82 14.19 -1.34 5.34
CA ASP A 82 14.34 -2.74 5.74
C ASP A 82 14.51 -3.65 4.52
N ILE A 83 13.96 -3.25 3.37
CA ILE A 83 14.00 -4.04 2.12
C ILE A 83 15.12 -3.62 1.15
N VAL A 84 15.59 -2.37 1.19
CA VAL A 84 16.64 -1.86 0.29
C VAL A 84 18.05 -2.38 0.64
N LYS A 85 18.24 -3.07 1.77
CA LYS A 85 19.57 -3.52 2.24
C LYS A 85 20.22 -4.66 1.45
N ASN A 86 19.58 -5.23 0.43
CA ASN A 86 20.12 -6.31 -0.39
C ASN A 86 20.69 -5.88 -1.76
N SER A 87 20.78 -4.58 -2.05
CA SER A 87 21.18 -4.08 -3.38
C SER A 87 22.68 -3.84 -3.57
N ASN A 88 23.54 -4.12 -2.58
CA ASN A 88 25.01 -3.97 -2.71
C ASN A 88 25.71 -5.20 -3.35
N GLY A 89 24.98 -5.98 -4.15
CA GLY A 89 25.44 -7.24 -4.73
C GLY A 89 25.40 -7.32 -6.26
N LEU A 90 25.35 -6.18 -6.96
CA LEU A 90 25.51 -6.09 -8.42
C LEU A 90 26.57 -5.05 -8.76
#